data_AF-A0A527GQ65-F1
#
_entry.id   AF-A0A527GQ65-F1
#
_cell.length_a   1.000
_cell.length_b   1.000
_cell.length_c   1.000
_cell.angle_alpha   90.00
_cell.angle_beta   90.00
_cell.angle_gamma   90.00
#
_symmetry.space_group_name_H-M   'P 1'
#
loop_
_entity.id
_entity.type
_entity.pdbx_description
1 polymer ?
#
loop_
_entity_poly.entity_id
_entity_poly.type
_entity_poly.pdbx_seq_one_letter_code
_entity_poly.pdbx_strand_id
1 'polypeptide(L)'
;MTNPTHLPTEGLFVGRARSSDAAYPLVVAVRDGTVFDITLRAAPTMRDLCEMADPAAHVRSAEGRPIGSLDDIAANSFETGRDPAKPYLL
;
A
#
# COMPACT_ATOMS: atom_id res chain seq x y z
N MET A 1 6.64 -22.73 7.97
CA MET A 1 5.57 -21.71 7.80
C MET A 1 6.17 -20.57 7.00
N THR A 2 5.74 -20.38 5.76
CA THR A 2 6.07 -19.18 4.97
C THR A 2 5.22 -18.04 5.49
N ASN A 3 5.84 -16.96 5.98
CA ASN A 3 5.12 -15.73 6.29
C ASN A 3 4.77 -15.05 4.95
N PRO A 4 3.49 -14.96 4.54
CA PRO A 4 3.11 -14.45 3.22
C PRO A 4 3.48 -12.97 3.00
N THR A 5 3.82 -12.25 4.06
CA THR A 5 4.21 -10.85 4.05
C THR A 5 5.73 -10.62 4.17
N HIS A 6 6.53 -11.69 4.11
CA HIS A 6 7.98 -11.57 4.10
C HIS A 6 8.46 -11.08 2.71
N LEU A 7 8.60 -9.77 2.58
CA LEU A 7 9.09 -9.13 1.37
C LEU A 7 10.62 -9.30 1.23
N PRO A 8 11.16 -9.28 0.00
CA PRO A 8 12.61 -9.17 -0.22
C PRO A 8 13.21 -7.98 0.52
N THR A 9 14.49 -8.10 0.92
CA THR A 9 15.22 -7.04 1.66
C THR A 9 15.49 -5.80 0.81
N GLU A 10 15.36 -5.91 -0.50
CA GLU A 10 15.56 -4.82 -1.45
C GLU A 10 14.35 -4.66 -2.36
N GLY A 11 14.03 -3.42 -2.71
CA GLY A 11 12.95 -3.08 -3.62
C GLY A 11 12.08 -1.93 -3.11
N LEU A 12 11.16 -1.50 -3.96
CA LEU A 12 10.07 -0.61 -3.60
C LEU A 12 8.77 -1.37 -3.82
N PHE A 13 8.07 -1.65 -2.75
CA PHE A 13 6.85 -2.44 -2.78
C PHE A 13 5.67 -1.49 -2.80
N VAL A 14 5.00 -1.43 -3.95
CA VAL A 14 3.83 -0.59 -4.16
C VAL A 14 2.64 -1.43 -4.54
N GLY A 15 1.45 -0.93 -4.20
CA GLY A 15 0.21 -1.62 -4.49
C GLY A 15 -0.99 -0.73 -4.24
N ARG A 16 -2.14 -1.37 -4.04
CA ARG A 16 -3.37 -0.66 -3.70
C ARG A 16 -3.98 -1.22 -2.43
N ALA A 17 -4.59 -0.34 -1.66
CA ALA A 17 -5.36 -0.72 -0.49
C ALA A 17 -6.67 0.06 -0.44
N ARG A 18 -7.70 -0.52 0.16
CA ARG A 18 -8.86 0.23 0.62
C ARG A 18 -8.61 0.65 2.07
N SER A 19 -9.04 1.86 2.46
CA SER A 19 -9.19 2.27 3.87
C SER A 19 -10.62 2.74 4.15
N SER A 20 -11.08 2.68 5.41
CA SER A 20 -12.37 3.26 5.84
C SER A 20 -12.41 4.77 5.68
N ASP A 21 -11.24 5.41 5.75
CA ASP A 21 -11.12 6.86 5.82
C ASP A 21 -11.07 7.52 4.44
N ALA A 22 -11.14 6.71 3.38
CA ALA A 22 -11.14 7.17 1.99
C ALA A 22 -12.23 6.46 1.18
N ALA A 23 -12.93 7.22 0.33
CA ALA A 23 -13.96 6.70 -0.56
C ALA A 23 -13.39 5.98 -1.80
N TYR A 24 -12.06 5.99 -1.98
CA TYR A 24 -11.37 5.48 -3.16
C TYR A 24 -10.20 4.57 -2.75
N PRO A 25 -9.77 3.65 -3.64
CA PRO A 25 -8.52 2.92 -3.47
C PRO A 25 -7.33 3.87 -3.32
N LEU A 26 -6.49 3.57 -2.35
CA LEU A 26 -5.24 4.26 -2.10
C LEU A 26 -4.12 3.64 -2.93
N VAL A 27 -3.21 4.46 -3.44
CA VAL A 27 -1.88 4.01 -3.86
C VAL A 27 -1.03 3.89 -2.60
N VAL A 28 -0.47 2.71 -2.34
CA VAL A 28 0.29 2.44 -1.12
C VAL A 28 1.71 2.00 -1.39
N ALA A 29 2.60 2.26 -0.45
CA ALA A 29 3.94 1.71 -0.39
C ALA A 29 4.18 0.99 0.94
N VAL A 30 4.98 -0.08 0.92
CA VAL A 30 5.43 -0.77 2.14
C VAL A 30 6.85 -0.34 2.48
N ARG A 31 7.08 0.09 3.72
CA ARG A 31 8.39 0.43 4.28
C ARG A 31 8.50 -0.20 5.66
N ASP A 32 9.54 -1.00 5.88
CA ASP A 32 9.82 -1.64 7.17
C ASP A 32 8.58 -2.32 7.79
N GLY A 33 7.83 -3.07 6.96
CA GLY A 33 6.62 -3.79 7.39
C GLY A 33 5.39 -2.90 7.63
N THR A 34 5.47 -1.60 7.41
CA THR A 34 4.36 -0.66 7.54
C THR A 34 3.83 -0.24 6.17
N VAL A 35 2.51 -0.22 6.01
CA VAL A 35 1.85 0.26 4.80
C VAL A 35 1.56 1.75 4.93
N PHE A 36 1.97 2.52 3.93
CA PHE A 36 1.75 3.96 3.83
C PHE A 36 0.83 4.27 2.66
N ASP A 37 -0.18 5.10 2.89
CA ASP A 37 -0.92 5.81 1.84
C ASP A 37 0.00 6.88 1.24
N ILE A 38 0.39 6.69 -0.02
CA ILE A 38 1.22 7.62 -0.79
C ILE A 38 0.40 8.28 -1.92
N THR A 39 -0.93 8.24 -1.83
CA THR A 39 -1.81 8.83 -2.84
C THR A 39 -1.58 10.34 -2.90
N LEU A 40 -1.09 10.82 -4.04
CA LEU A 40 -0.82 12.23 -4.29
C LEU A 40 -1.48 12.67 -5.60
N ARG A 41 -1.81 13.96 -5.72
CA ARG A 41 -2.36 14.53 -6.97
C ARG A 41 -1.48 14.25 -8.19
N ALA A 42 -0.17 14.16 -8.01
CA ALA A 42 0.78 13.89 -9.07
C ALA A 42 0.75 12.43 -9.56
N ALA A 43 0.32 11.48 -8.74
CA ALA A 43 0.19 10.06 -9.06
C ALA A 43 -1.03 9.45 -8.32
N PRO A 44 -2.26 9.80 -8.70
CA PRO A 44 -3.44 9.37 -7.97
C PRO A 44 -3.78 7.88 -8.21
N THR A 45 -3.17 7.23 -9.20
CA THR A 45 -3.37 5.81 -9.51
C THR A 45 -2.05 5.07 -9.73
N MET A 46 -2.08 3.73 -9.69
CA MET A 46 -0.92 2.90 -10.05
C MET A 46 -0.45 3.13 -11.49
N ARG A 47 -1.36 3.46 -12.42
CA ARG A 47 -1.00 3.77 -13.80
C ARG A 47 -0.20 5.07 -13.83
N ASP A 48 -0.70 6.13 -13.20
CA ASP A 48 -0.02 7.42 -13.16
C ASP A 48 1.36 7.29 -12.51
N LEU A 49 1.46 6.51 -11.43
CA LEU A 49 2.74 6.21 -10.78
C LEU A 49 3.71 5.50 -11.73
N CYS A 50 3.29 4.39 -12.35
CA CYS A 50 4.16 3.57 -13.21
C CYS A 50 4.54 4.24 -14.53
N GLU A 51 3.76 5.21 -15.02
CA GLU A 51 4.05 5.96 -16.24
C GLU A 51 4.93 7.20 -16.00
N MET A 52 5.34 7.47 -14.75
CA MET A 52 6.30 8.54 -14.44
C MET A 52 7.68 8.28 -15.07
N ALA A 53 8.40 9.37 -15.34
CA ALA A 53 9.79 9.27 -15.82
C ALA A 53 10.73 8.57 -14.81
N ASP A 54 10.49 8.79 -13.51
CA ASP A 54 11.19 8.08 -12.43
C ASP A 54 10.21 7.70 -11.30
N PRO A 55 9.51 6.57 -11.43
CA PRO A 55 8.55 6.11 -10.41
C PRO A 55 9.23 5.80 -9.09
N ALA A 56 10.46 5.26 -9.14
CA ALA A 56 11.18 4.85 -7.95
C ALA A 56 11.57 6.06 -7.08
N ALA A 57 12.02 7.16 -7.69
CA ALA A 57 12.27 8.40 -6.98
C ALA A 57 10.98 8.98 -6.36
N HIS A 58 9.85 8.91 -7.06
CA HIS A 58 8.57 9.38 -6.54
C HIS A 58 8.13 8.60 -5.28
N VAL A 59 8.18 7.26 -5.33
CA VAL A 59 7.82 6.42 -4.17
C VAL A 59 8.76 6.67 -2.98
N ARG A 60 10.06 6.90 -3.22
CA ARG A 60 11.01 7.19 -2.14
C ARG A 60 10.77 8.54 -1.47
N SER A 61 10.38 9.56 -2.24
CA SER A 61 10.21 10.92 -1.72
C SER A 61 8.82 11.18 -1.13
N ALA A 62 7.81 10.38 -1.49
CA ALA A 62 6.47 10.51 -0.95
C ALA A 62 6.47 10.22 0.57
N GLU A 63 6.28 11.22 1.43
CA GLU A 63 6.25 11.01 2.89
C GLU A 63 5.20 9.94 3.27
N GLY A 64 3.98 10.14 2.79
CA GLY A 64 2.85 9.23 2.99
C GLY A 64 2.30 9.23 4.42
N ARG A 65 1.11 8.65 4.59
CA ARG A 65 0.48 8.46 5.91
C ARG A 65 0.44 6.98 6.27
N PRO A 66 0.94 6.54 7.43
CA PRO A 66 0.84 5.14 7.83
C PRO A 66 -0.63 4.73 8.02
N ILE A 67 -0.99 3.54 7.53
CA ILE A 67 -2.36 3.00 7.65
C ILE A 67 -2.42 1.65 8.39
N GLY A 68 -1.28 1.07 8.75
CA GLY A 68 -1.20 -0.16 9.54
C GLY A 68 0.00 -1.03 9.16
N SER A 69 0.17 -2.14 9.89
CA SER A 69 1.19 -3.14 9.56
C SER A 69 0.79 -3.93 8.32
N LEU A 70 1.78 -4.37 7.53
CA LEU A 70 1.54 -5.23 6.37
C LEU A 70 0.87 -6.55 6.80
N ASP A 71 1.29 -7.12 7.93
CA ASP A 71 0.76 -8.37 8.46
C ASP A 71 -0.73 -8.27 8.78
N ASP A 72 -1.15 -7.23 9.51
CA ASP A 72 -2.55 -7.04 9.89
C ASP A 72 -3.44 -6.75 8.67
N ILE A 73 -2.94 -5.92 7.75
CA ILE A 73 -3.69 -5.55 6.54
C ILE A 73 -3.80 -6.76 5.60
N ALA A 74 -2.73 -7.54 5.43
CA ALA A 74 -2.75 -8.77 4.64
C ALA A 74 -3.70 -9.80 5.24
N ALA A 75 -3.72 -9.96 6.56
CA ALA A 75 -4.67 -10.84 7.25
C ALA A 75 -6.12 -10.43 7.01
N ASN A 76 -6.43 -9.12 6.98
CA ASN A 76 -7.76 -8.60 6.67
C ASN A 76 -8.11 -8.64 5.16
N SER A 77 -7.17 -9.05 4.29
CA SER A 77 -7.37 -9.03 2.84
C SER A 77 -8.14 -10.22 2.30
N PHE A 78 -8.29 -11.29 3.06
CA PHE A 78 -9.13 -12.42 2.68
C PHE A 78 -10.61 -12.04 2.82
N GLU A 79 -11.40 -12.24 1.75
CA GLU A 79 -12.82 -11.86 1.72
C GLU A 79 -13.61 -12.52 2.85
N THR A 80 -13.31 -13.79 3.14
CA THR A 80 -13.90 -14.52 4.27
C THR A 80 -13.45 -13.91 5.59
N GLY A 81 -14.38 -13.26 6.30
CA GLY A 81 -14.13 -12.70 7.62
C GLY A 81 -13.46 -11.31 7.64
N ARG A 82 -13.33 -10.66 6.47
CA ARG A 82 -12.84 -9.27 6.37
C ARG A 82 -13.69 -8.33 7.23
N ASP A 83 -13.02 -7.51 8.02
CA ASP A 83 -13.62 -6.36 8.71
C ASP A 83 -13.64 -5.14 7.78
N PRO A 84 -14.82 -4.63 7.38
CA PRO A 84 -14.95 -3.47 6.51
C PRO A 84 -14.59 -2.14 7.20
N ALA A 85 -14.32 -2.12 8.51
CA ALA A 85 -13.77 -0.95 9.18
C ALA A 85 -12.23 -0.90 9.08
N LYS A 86 -11.57 -2.00 8.71
CA LYS A 86 -10.11 -2.08 8.63
C LYS A 86 -9.60 -1.96 7.19
N PRO A 87 -8.35 -1.52 6.98
CA PRO A 87 -7.74 -1.53 5.66
C PRO A 87 -7.53 -2.95 5.12
N TYR A 88 -7.50 -3.10 3.80
CA TYR A 88 -7.17 -4.37 3.12
C TYR A 88 -6.54 -4.11 1.74
N LEU A 89 -5.72 -5.05 1.25
CA LEU A 89 -5.06 -5.01 -0.05
C LEU A 89 -6.02 -5.39 -1.19
N LEU A 90 -5.82 -4.81 -2.38
CA LEU A 90 -6.67 -4.98 -3.57
C LEU A 90 -5.97 -5.70 -4.73
#